data_AF-A0A538IDU6-F1
#
_entry.id   AF-A0A538IDU6-F1
#
_cell.length_a   1.000
_cell.length_b   1.000
_cell.length_c   1.000
_cell.angle_alpha   90.00
_cell.angle_beta   90.00
_cell.angle_gamma   90.00
#
_symmetry.space_group_name_H-M   'P 1'
#
loop_
_entity.id
_entity.type
_entity.pdbx_description
1 polymer ?
#
loop_
_entity_poly.entity_id
_entity_poly.type
_entity_poly.pdbx_seq_one_letter_code
_entity_poly.pdbx_strand_id
1 'polypeptide(L)'
;SLAYSHASLSAGASGAIFGVIGAGLAMVLWNRDRPGMRAQLRSWIFLIAINLFIGVETPGIDLRAHIGGLIGGFVISSALEGAAKQRGSARRALQAGGYIAVVVASYILTSAHVG
;
A
#
# COMPACT_ATOMS: atom_id res chain seq x y z
N SER A 1 -27.91 -17.40 -2.83
CA SER A 1 -27.49 -16.14 -3.47
C SER A 1 -27.16 -14.99 -2.51
N LEU A 2 -27.44 -15.08 -1.19
CA LEU A 2 -27.05 -14.04 -0.21
C LEU A 2 -25.55 -14.05 0.16
N ALA A 3 -24.86 -15.18 0.01
CA ALA A 3 -23.43 -15.28 0.26
C ALA A 3 -22.57 -14.57 -0.80
N TYR A 4 -23.10 -14.42 -2.02
CA TYR A 4 -22.36 -13.80 -3.14
C TYR A 4 -22.26 -12.27 -3.01
N SER A 5 -23.11 -11.60 -2.20
CA SER A 5 -23.06 -10.14 -2.02
C SER A 5 -22.22 -9.71 -0.82
N HIS A 6 -22.32 -10.37 0.33
CA HIS A 6 -21.59 -9.93 1.54
C HIS A 6 -20.09 -10.19 1.48
N ALA A 7 -19.67 -11.37 1.02
CA ALA A 7 -18.26 -11.71 0.91
C ALA A 7 -17.56 -10.86 -0.17
N SER A 8 -18.23 -10.61 -1.29
CA SER A 8 -17.69 -9.77 -2.38
C SER A 8 -17.68 -8.27 -2.03
N LEU A 9 -18.72 -7.73 -1.36
CA LEU A 9 -18.68 -6.36 -0.84
C LEU A 9 -17.56 -6.17 0.19
N SER A 10 -17.40 -7.13 1.11
CA SER A 10 -16.34 -7.08 2.13
C SER A 10 -14.93 -7.15 1.49
N ALA A 11 -14.75 -8.03 0.51
CA ALA A 11 -13.52 -8.10 -0.27
C ALA A 11 -13.21 -6.78 -1.00
N GLY A 12 -14.23 -6.10 -1.56
CA GLY A 12 -14.06 -4.79 -2.19
C GLY A 12 -13.77 -3.64 -1.20
N ALA A 13 -14.42 -3.66 -0.03
CA ALA A 13 -14.25 -2.62 0.99
C ALA A 13 -12.83 -2.60 1.57
N SER A 14 -12.24 -3.78 1.83
CA SER A 14 -10.86 -3.89 2.30
C SER A 14 -9.85 -3.33 1.27
N GLY A 15 -10.06 -3.58 -0.02
CA GLY A 15 -9.25 -2.95 -1.09
C GLY A 15 -9.31 -1.42 -1.06
N ALA A 16 -10.48 -0.82 -0.81
CA ALA A 16 -10.61 0.64 -0.69
C ALA A 16 -9.87 1.19 0.54
N ILE A 17 -9.92 0.49 1.68
CA ILE A 17 -9.15 0.83 2.89
C ILE A 17 -7.66 0.81 2.57
N PHE A 18 -7.18 -0.23 1.91
CA PHE A 18 -5.79 -0.33 1.46
C PHE A 18 -5.42 0.78 0.48
N GLY A 19 -6.36 1.25 -0.34
CA GLY A 19 -6.22 2.47 -1.14
C GLY A 19 -5.94 3.71 -0.32
N VAL A 20 -6.69 3.96 0.74
CA VAL A 20 -6.43 5.09 1.65
C VAL A 20 -5.07 4.94 2.34
N ILE A 21 -4.72 3.72 2.76
CA ILE A 21 -3.41 3.43 3.36
C ILE A 21 -2.27 3.69 2.36
N GLY A 22 -2.41 3.26 1.11
CA GLY A 22 -1.44 3.54 0.05
C GLY A 22 -1.27 5.04 -0.20
N ALA A 23 -2.38 5.78 -0.25
CA ALA A 23 -2.37 7.23 -0.41
C ALA A 23 -1.67 7.96 0.74
N GLY A 24 -1.95 7.55 1.99
CA GLY A 24 -1.30 8.11 3.18
C GLY A 24 0.19 7.79 3.25
N LEU A 25 0.60 6.57 2.86
CA LEU A 25 2.01 6.20 2.78
C LEU A 25 2.75 7.12 1.80
N ALA A 26 2.17 7.42 0.63
CA ALA A 26 2.75 8.34 -0.33
C ALA A 26 2.98 9.74 0.26
N MET A 27 2.00 10.28 1.01
CA MET A 27 2.13 11.58 1.67
C MET A 27 3.24 11.61 2.72
N VAL A 28 3.31 10.58 3.57
CA VAL A 28 4.35 10.44 4.60
C VAL A 28 5.72 10.33 3.93
N LEU A 29 5.83 9.54 2.85
CA LEU A 29 7.06 9.41 2.08
C LEU A 29 7.50 10.73 1.46
N TRP A 30 6.57 11.50 0.88
CA TRP A 30 6.86 12.81 0.28
C TRP A 30 7.30 13.85 1.32
N ASN A 31 6.88 13.67 2.56
CA ASN A 31 7.13 14.56 3.68
C ASN A 31 8.19 14.04 4.65
N ARG A 32 8.90 12.95 4.30
CA ARG A 32 9.85 12.24 5.17
C ARG A 32 11.01 13.08 5.71
N ASP A 33 11.30 14.22 5.08
CA ASP A 33 12.35 15.13 5.52
C ASP A 33 11.89 16.05 6.67
N ARG A 34 10.58 16.08 6.98
CA ARG A 34 10.06 16.78 8.16
C ARG A 34 10.33 15.97 9.44
N PRO A 35 10.51 16.64 10.60
CA PRO A 35 10.68 15.97 11.88
C PRO A 35 9.57 14.94 12.14
N GLY A 36 9.94 13.76 12.66
CA GLY A 36 9.00 12.68 12.98
C GLY A 36 8.49 11.85 11.79
N MET A 37 8.59 12.33 10.54
CA MET A 37 8.02 11.63 9.38
C MET A 37 8.78 10.36 8.99
N ARG A 38 10.07 10.24 9.30
CA ARG A 38 10.80 8.97 9.10
C ARG A 38 10.35 7.88 10.05
N ALA A 39 10.06 8.22 11.30
CA ALA A 39 9.51 7.27 12.27
C ALA A 39 8.09 6.86 11.84
N GLN A 40 7.26 7.84 11.45
CA GLN A 40 5.92 7.57 10.92
C GLN A 40 5.97 6.66 9.68
N LEU A 41 6.90 6.90 8.75
CA LEU A 41 7.07 6.07 7.56
C LEU A 41 7.35 4.61 7.93
N ARG A 42 8.21 4.37 8.91
CA ARG A 42 8.50 3.02 9.42
C ARG A 42 7.26 2.37 10.02
N SER A 43 6.48 3.10 10.82
CA SER A 43 5.24 2.59 11.40
C SER A 43 4.21 2.21 10.33
N TRP A 44 4.08 3.01 9.27
CA TRP A 44 3.17 2.70 8.16
C TRP A 44 3.63 1.47 7.37
N ILE A 45 4.92 1.37 7.05
CA ILE A 45 5.47 0.19 6.37
C ILE A 45 5.24 -1.07 7.23
N PHE A 46 5.47 -0.98 8.54
CA PHE A 46 5.22 -2.09 9.47
C PHE A 46 3.73 -2.49 9.48
N LEU A 47 2.83 -1.52 9.58
CA LEU A 47 1.37 -1.76 9.54
C LEU A 47 0.93 -2.43 8.24
N ILE A 48 1.46 -2.00 7.10
CA ILE A 48 1.14 -2.60 5.80
C ILE A 48 1.66 -4.04 5.74
N ALA A 49 2.92 -4.26 6.15
CA ALA A 49 3.54 -5.58 6.13
C ALA A 49 2.79 -6.58 7.01
N ILE A 50 2.43 -6.22 8.25
CA ILE A 50 1.70 -7.11 9.15
C ILE A 50 0.30 -7.43 8.63
N ASN A 51 -0.43 -6.46 8.06
CA ASN A 51 -1.76 -6.73 7.53
C ASN A 51 -1.72 -7.59 6.26
N LEU A 52 -0.72 -7.41 5.39
CA LEU A 52 -0.53 -8.28 4.23
C LEU A 52 -0.13 -9.69 4.66
N PHE A 53 0.71 -9.82 5.69
CA PHE A 53 1.07 -11.12 6.27
C PHE A 53 -0.16 -11.86 6.81
N ILE A 54 -0.97 -11.20 7.65
CA ILE A 54 -2.22 -11.76 8.16
C ILE A 54 -3.17 -12.13 6.99
N GLY A 55 -3.21 -11.29 5.95
CA GLY A 55 -4.00 -11.52 4.74
C GLY A 55 -3.61 -12.77 3.97
N VAL A 56 -2.32 -13.14 3.96
CA VAL A 56 -1.85 -14.38 3.33
C VAL A 56 -2.21 -15.62 4.15
N GLU A 57 -2.06 -15.55 5.47
CA GLU A 57 -2.32 -16.67 6.37
C GLU A 57 -3.83 -16.94 6.57
N THR A 58 -4.70 -16.00 6.21
CA THR A 58 -6.15 -16.10 6.47
C THR A 58 -6.93 -16.50 5.21
N PRO A 59 -7.53 -17.70 5.17
CA PRO A 59 -8.36 -18.13 4.05
C PRO A 59 -9.55 -17.20 3.82
N GLY A 60 -9.82 -16.85 2.57
CA GLY A 60 -10.94 -15.99 2.18
C GLY A 60 -10.63 -14.49 2.18
N ILE A 61 -9.41 -14.07 2.54
CA ILE A 61 -8.94 -12.69 2.31
C ILE A 61 -8.45 -12.53 0.86
N ASP A 62 -8.95 -11.52 0.16
CA ASP A 62 -8.52 -11.20 -1.20
C ASP A 62 -7.26 -10.32 -1.20
N LEU A 63 -6.10 -10.97 -1.22
CA LEU A 63 -4.80 -10.31 -1.27
C LEU A 63 -4.63 -9.42 -2.52
N ARG A 64 -5.25 -9.79 -3.65
CA ARG A 64 -5.14 -9.02 -4.90
C ARG A 64 -5.86 -7.69 -4.77
N ALA A 65 -7.02 -7.68 -4.11
CA ALA A 65 -7.74 -6.45 -3.79
C ALA A 65 -6.92 -5.54 -2.86
N HIS A 66 -6.21 -6.10 -1.87
CA HIS A 66 -5.38 -5.34 -0.93
C HIS A 66 -4.16 -4.72 -1.63
N ILE A 67 -3.42 -5.50 -2.41
CA ILE A 67 -2.25 -5.03 -3.17
C ILE A 67 -2.68 -4.00 -4.23
N GLY A 68 -3.76 -4.28 -4.97
CA GLY A 68 -4.29 -3.37 -5.98
C GLY A 68 -4.74 -2.04 -5.38
N GLY A 69 -5.44 -2.08 -4.25
CA GLY A 69 -5.82 -0.89 -3.48
C GLY A 69 -4.59 -0.08 -3.07
N LEU A 70 -3.64 -0.72 -2.38
CA LEU A 70 -2.42 -0.09 -1.89
C LEU A 70 -1.68 0.64 -3.03
N ILE A 71 -1.43 -0.05 -4.15
CA ILE A 71 -0.73 0.51 -5.31
C ILE A 71 -1.53 1.66 -5.91
N GLY A 72 -2.83 1.48 -6.15
CA GLY A 72 -3.69 2.49 -6.76
C GLY A 72 -3.71 3.78 -5.94
N GLY A 73 -3.94 3.68 -4.63
CA GLY A 73 -3.94 4.82 -3.73
C GLY A 73 -2.59 5.54 -3.66
N PHE A 74 -1.50 4.79 -3.60
CA PHE A 74 -0.15 5.36 -3.58
C PHE A 74 0.16 6.13 -4.86
N VAL A 75 -0.18 5.58 -6.03
CA VAL A 75 0.05 6.21 -7.34
C VAL A 75 -0.77 7.50 -7.47
N ILE A 76 -2.06 7.47 -7.13
CA ILE A 76 -2.93 8.65 -7.20
C ILE A 76 -2.39 9.78 -6.31
N SER A 77 -2.10 9.47 -5.04
CA SER A 77 -1.56 10.45 -4.09
C SER A 77 -0.21 11.00 -4.54
N SER A 78 0.69 10.15 -5.03
CA SER A 78 1.99 10.56 -5.58
C SER A 78 1.87 11.46 -6.81
N ALA A 79 0.90 11.21 -7.69
CA ALA A 79 0.64 12.07 -8.85
C ALA A 79 0.15 13.46 -8.42
N LEU A 80 -0.78 13.51 -7.46
CA LEU A 80 -1.32 14.77 -6.90
C LEU A 80 -0.24 15.57 -6.14
N GLU A 81 0.50 14.94 -5.24
CA GLU A 81 1.61 15.53 -4.49
C GLU A 81 2.74 16.00 -5.42
N GLY A 82 3.04 15.20 -6.43
CA GLY A 82 3.98 15.52 -7.49
C GLY A 82 3.57 16.80 -8.21
N ALA A 83 2.34 16.85 -8.72
CA ALA A 83 1.79 18.00 -9.44
C ALA A 83 1.80 19.26 -8.56
N ALA A 84 1.38 19.15 -7.30
CA ALA A 84 1.30 20.26 -6.36
C ALA A 84 2.68 20.85 -5.99
N LYS A 85 3.72 20.02 -5.85
CA LYS A 85 5.05 20.46 -5.36
C LYS A 85 6.09 20.71 -6.45
N GLN A 86 5.74 20.59 -7.74
CA GLN A 86 6.64 20.75 -8.90
C GLN A 86 8.02 20.05 -8.76
N ARG A 87 8.09 18.94 -8.01
CA ARG A 87 9.34 18.19 -7.79
C ARG A 87 9.74 17.44 -9.08
N GLY A 88 11.04 17.43 -9.38
CA GLY A 88 11.60 16.84 -10.61
C GLY A 88 11.24 15.36 -10.83
N SER A 89 11.11 14.97 -12.10
CA SER A 89 10.67 13.64 -12.56
C SER A 89 11.48 12.48 -11.99
N ALA A 90 12.80 12.65 -11.81
CA ALA A 90 13.69 11.65 -11.24
C ALA A 90 13.33 11.26 -9.79
N ARG A 91 12.95 12.24 -8.94
CA ARG A 91 12.53 11.95 -7.56
C ARG A 91 11.20 11.20 -7.51
N ARG A 92 10.28 11.48 -8.44
CA ARG A 92 9.01 10.74 -8.56
C ARG A 92 9.26 9.28 -8.97
N ALA A 93 10.12 9.07 -9.96
CA ALA A 93 10.47 7.73 -10.46
C ALA A 93 11.17 6.87 -9.39
N LEU A 94 12.13 7.45 -8.65
CA LEU A 94 12.82 6.75 -7.56
C LEU A 94 11.88 6.36 -6.40
N GLN A 95 10.91 7.23 -6.08
CA GLN A 95 9.94 6.96 -5.02
C GLN A 95 8.90 5.91 -5.43
N ALA A 96 8.42 5.98 -6.67
CA ALA A 96 7.55 4.95 -7.24
C ALA A 96 8.27 3.59 -7.32
N GLY A 97 9.52 3.58 -7.79
CA GLY A 97 10.35 2.37 -7.84
C GLY A 97 10.62 1.78 -6.46
N GLY A 98 10.98 2.61 -5.48
CA GLY A 98 11.20 2.17 -4.09
C GLY A 98 9.94 1.60 -3.44
N TYR A 99 8.78 2.18 -3.72
CA TYR A 99 7.51 1.68 -3.21
C TYR A 99 7.10 0.35 -3.85
N ILE A 100 7.20 0.24 -5.17
CA ILE A 100 6.94 -1.02 -5.90
C ILE A 100 7.87 -2.12 -5.37
N ALA A 101 9.15 -1.81 -5.15
CA ALA A 101 10.10 -2.75 -4.57
C ALA A 101 9.70 -3.21 -3.16
N VAL A 102 9.18 -2.32 -2.30
CA VAL A 102 8.67 -2.70 -0.97
C VAL A 102 7.46 -3.62 -1.09
N VAL A 103 6.48 -3.28 -1.93
CA VAL A 103 5.27 -4.11 -2.10
C VAL A 103 5.63 -5.49 -2.67
N VAL A 104 6.52 -5.54 -3.65
CA VAL A 104 7.01 -6.79 -4.25
C VAL A 104 7.83 -7.60 -3.27
N ALA A 105 8.75 -6.97 -2.52
CA ALA A 105 9.53 -7.66 -1.49
C ALA A 105 8.65 -8.21 -0.37
N SER A 106 7.66 -7.45 0.09
CA SER A 106 6.67 -7.92 1.06
C SER A 106 5.92 -9.14 0.50
N TYR A 107 5.39 -9.06 -0.72
CA TYR A 107 4.71 -10.18 -1.35
C TYR A 107 5.59 -11.44 -1.49
N ILE A 108 6.84 -11.29 -1.96
CA ILE A 108 7.80 -12.40 -2.13
C ILE A 108 8.13 -13.03 -0.78
N LEU A 109 8.51 -12.23 0.22
CA LEU A 109 8.87 -12.72 1.56
C LEU A 109 7.74 -13.49 2.21
N THR A 110 6.50 -13.04 2.00
CA THR A 110 5.33 -13.73 2.54
C THR A 110 5.03 -15.00 1.75
N SER A 111 5.13 -14.99 0.41
CA SER A 111 4.91 -16.19 -0.41
C SER A 111 5.95 -17.31 -0.18
N ALA A 112 7.16 -16.95 0.25
CA ALA A 112 8.23 -17.89 0.56
C ALA A 112 8.08 -18.57 1.94
N HIS A 113 7.23 -18.06 2.83
CA HIS A 113 6.95 -18.67 4.14
C HIS A 113 5.80 -19.68 4.11
N VAL A 114 5.00 -19.70 3.03
CA VAL A 114 3.84 -20.60 2.87
C VAL A 114 4.11 -21.75 1.89
N GLY A 115 5.38 -21.96 1.51
CA GLY A 115 5.83 -23.01 0.59
C GLY A 115 6.56 -24.15 1.29
#